data_AF-A0A2D4M4X1-F1
#
_entry.id   AF-A0A2D4M4X1-F1
#
_cell.length_a   1.000
_cell.length_b   1.000
_cell.length_c   1.000
_cell.angle_alpha   90.00
_cell.angle_beta   90.00
_cell.angle_gamma   90.00
#
_symmetry.space_group_name_H-M   'P 1'
#
loop_
_entity.id
_entity.type
_entity.pdbx_description
1 polymer ?
#
loop_
_entity_poly.entity_id
_entity_poly.type
_entity_poly.pdbx_seq_one_letter_code
_entity_poly.pdbx_strand_id
1 'polypeptide(L)'
;DKFKGEESRFPAIMGQCQLFISMRPEDFPHDWDKVGFVICLLLGIAADWATLLLVQNSPLLQNFRQFCAHLEEMFAVPIKAQMAMRLLMTLKQGETPSDLYY
;
A
#
# COMPACT_ATOMS: atom_id res chain seq x y z
N ASP A 1 17.00 -3.86 8.12
CA ASP A 1 16.14 -2.94 8.91
C ASP A 1 14.68 -3.27 8.71
N LYS A 2 13.84 -2.98 9.70
CA LYS A 2 12.38 -3.18 9.63
C LYS A 2 11.65 -1.84 9.45
N PHE A 3 10.51 -1.84 8.76
CA PHE A 3 9.75 -0.65 8.32
C PHE A 3 8.48 -0.45 9.13
N LYS A 4 8.27 0.72 9.76
CA LYS A 4 7.04 0.99 10.53
C LYS A 4 6.00 1.82 9.79
N GLY A 5 6.30 2.29 8.58
CA GLY A 5 5.47 3.24 7.84
C GLY A 5 6.09 4.63 7.67
N GLU A 6 7.39 4.81 7.93
CA GLU A 6 8.04 6.12 7.74
C GLU A 6 8.22 6.44 6.23
N GLU A 7 7.40 7.35 5.69
CA GLU A 7 7.41 7.75 4.25
C GLU A 7 8.82 7.96 3.67
N SER A 8 9.71 8.63 4.40
CA SER A 8 11.09 8.92 3.96
C SER A 8 11.97 7.67 3.80
N ARG A 9 11.65 6.57 4.47
CA ARG A 9 12.40 5.30 4.40
C ARG A 9 11.80 4.33 3.39
N PHE A 10 10.59 4.58 2.91
CA PHE A 10 9.88 3.69 1.99
C PHE A 10 10.68 3.40 0.70
N PRO A 11 11.21 4.40 -0.04
CA PRO A 11 11.94 4.13 -1.28
C PRO A 11 13.20 3.28 -1.04
N ALA A 12 13.92 3.54 0.05
CA ALA A 12 15.15 2.82 0.39
C ALA A 12 14.86 1.35 0.72
N ILE A 13 13.85 1.08 1.55
CA ILE A 13 13.49 -0.28 1.95
C ILE A 13 12.94 -1.06 0.75
N MET A 14 12.12 -0.44 -0.09
CA MET A 14 11.57 -1.11 -1.27
C MET A 14 12.66 -1.45 -2.29
N GLY A 15 13.58 -0.51 -2.55
CA GLY A 15 14.73 -0.76 -3.41
C GLY A 15 15.63 -1.89 -2.89
N GLN A 16 15.86 -1.95 -1.58
CA GLN A 16 16.60 -3.05 -0.94
C GLN A 16 15.87 -4.40 -1.08
N CYS A 17 14.55 -4.43 -0.94
CA CYS A 17 13.77 -5.65 -1.10
C CYS A 17 13.85 -6.18 -2.53
N GLN A 18 13.64 -5.31 -3.51
CA GLN A 18 13.72 -5.66 -4.93
C GLN A 18 15.13 -6.15 -5.31
N LEU A 19 16.17 -5.48 -4.81
CA LEU A 19 17.55 -5.90 -5.01
C LEU A 19 17.79 -7.29 -4.41
N PHE A 20 17.38 -7.54 -3.17
CA PHE A 20 17.55 -8.83 -2.51
C PHE A 20 16.87 -9.97 -3.27
N ILE A 21 15.62 -9.76 -3.71
CA ILE A 21 14.88 -10.74 -4.53
C ILE A 21 15.61 -11.00 -5.86
N SER A 22 16.10 -9.94 -6.52
CA SER A 22 16.80 -10.07 -7.80
C SER A 22 18.11 -10.84 -7.72
N MET A 23 18.78 -10.81 -6.55
CA MET A 23 20.01 -11.57 -6.30
C MET A 23 19.77 -13.05 -6.00
N ARG A 24 18.53 -13.46 -5.68
CA ARG A 24 18.19 -14.83 -5.29
C ARG A 24 16.85 -15.27 -5.89
N PRO A 25 16.71 -15.25 -7.22
CA PRO A 25 15.44 -15.60 -7.87
C PRO A 25 14.96 -17.02 -7.52
N GLU A 26 15.86 -17.94 -7.20
CA GLU A 26 15.57 -19.30 -6.76
C GLU A 26 14.85 -19.40 -5.40
N ASP A 27 15.07 -18.42 -4.50
CA ASP A 27 14.39 -18.35 -3.20
C ASP A 27 12.98 -17.74 -3.33
N PHE A 28 12.68 -17.10 -4.47
CA PHE A 28 11.44 -16.37 -4.73
C PHE A 28 10.73 -16.79 -6.03
N PRO A 29 10.43 -18.09 -6.22
CA PRO A 29 9.87 -18.59 -7.48
C PRO A 29 8.45 -18.05 -7.77
N HIS A 30 7.68 -17.69 -6.74
CA HIS A 30 6.34 -17.14 -6.89
C HIS A 30 6.22 -15.74 -6.30
N ASP A 31 5.20 -15.01 -6.74
CA ASP A 31 4.90 -13.69 -6.19
C ASP A 31 4.51 -13.75 -4.71
N TRP A 32 3.89 -14.84 -4.26
CA TRP A 32 3.65 -15.10 -2.83
C TRP A 32 4.93 -15.04 -2.00
N ASP A 33 6.03 -15.65 -2.49
CA ASP A 33 7.30 -15.71 -1.76
C ASP A 33 7.89 -14.30 -1.60
N LYS A 34 7.82 -13.49 -2.67
CA LYS A 34 8.28 -12.09 -2.69
C LYS A 34 7.44 -11.22 -1.76
N VAL A 35 6.11 -11.37 -1.80
CA VAL A 35 5.20 -10.62 -0.93
C VAL A 35 5.43 -11.01 0.53
N GLY A 36 5.54 -12.30 0.83
CA GLY A 36 5.82 -12.80 2.18
C GLY A 36 7.10 -12.22 2.76
N PHE A 37 8.18 -12.13 1.97
CA PHE A 37 9.42 -11.49 2.39
C PHE A 37 9.23 -10.02 2.75
N VAL A 38 8.53 -9.24 1.92
CA VAL A 38 8.26 -7.83 2.23
C VAL A 38 7.41 -7.70 3.50
N ILE A 39 6.37 -8.53 3.67
CA ILE A 39 5.51 -8.54 4.87
C ILE A 39 6.34 -8.78 6.15
N CYS A 40 7.29 -9.72 6.12
CA CYS A 40 8.18 -10.02 7.26
C CYS A 40 9.06 -8.82 7.68
N LEU A 41 9.25 -7.83 6.81
CA LEU A 41 10.02 -6.62 7.08
C LEU A 41 9.15 -5.47 7.61
N LEU A 42 7.83 -5.59 7.54
CA LEU A 42 6.89 -4.59 8.06
C LEU A 42 6.78 -4.67 9.59
N LEU A 43 6.44 -3.54 10.19
CA LEU A 43 6.19 -3.35 11.61
C LEU A 43 5.07 -2.31 11.81
N GLY A 44 4.50 -2.30 13.02
CA GLY A 44 3.48 -1.32 13.41
C GLY A 44 2.30 -1.30 12.44
N ILE A 45 1.86 -0.10 12.05
CA ILE A 45 0.68 0.10 11.20
C ILE A 45 0.83 -0.59 9.84
N ALA A 46 2.06 -0.68 9.29
CA ALA A 46 2.30 -1.40 8.05
C ALA A 46 2.13 -2.92 8.20
N ALA A 47 2.54 -3.49 9.33
CA ALA A 47 2.31 -4.91 9.63
C ALA A 47 0.82 -5.19 9.90
N ASP A 48 0.12 -4.29 10.61
CA ASP A 48 -1.33 -4.41 10.84
C ASP A 48 -2.10 -4.39 9.51
N TRP A 49 -1.75 -3.49 8.61
CA TRP A 49 -2.31 -3.43 7.25
C TRP A 49 -2.08 -4.74 6.48
N ALA A 50 -0.85 -5.27 6.49
CA ALA A 50 -0.55 -6.53 5.81
C ALA A 50 -1.28 -7.73 6.44
N THR A 51 -1.48 -7.72 7.77
CA THR A 51 -2.24 -8.74 8.48
C THR A 51 -3.68 -8.81 8.00
N LEU A 52 -4.31 -7.67 7.70
CA LEU A 52 -5.67 -7.64 7.14
C LEU A 52 -5.71 -8.33 5.77
N LEU A 53 -4.71 -8.10 4.90
CA LEU A 53 -4.63 -8.76 3.60
C LEU A 53 -4.48 -10.28 3.76
N LEU A 54 -3.65 -10.73 4.70
CA LEU A 54 -3.46 -12.15 5.04
C LEU A 54 -4.76 -12.80 5.52
N VAL A 55 -5.45 -12.18 6.48
CA VAL A 55 -6.73 -12.69 7.02
C VAL A 55 -7.79 -12.79 5.93
N GLN A 56 -7.81 -11.85 4.99
CA GLN A 56 -8.78 -11.82 3.89
C GLN A 56 -8.39 -12.68 2.69
N ASN A 57 -7.21 -13.34 2.71
CA ASN A 57 -6.63 -14.02 1.55
C ASN A 57 -6.67 -13.15 0.28
N SER A 58 -6.28 -11.87 0.43
CA SER A 58 -6.37 -10.89 -0.65
C SER A 58 -5.60 -11.36 -1.89
N PRO A 59 -6.14 -11.17 -3.11
CA PRO A 59 -5.44 -11.48 -4.35
C PRO A 59 -4.14 -10.69 -4.53
N LEU A 60 -3.98 -9.56 -3.80
CA LEU A 60 -2.74 -8.81 -3.74
C LEU A 60 -1.55 -9.66 -3.26
N LEU A 61 -1.81 -10.68 -2.44
CA LEU A 61 -0.75 -11.56 -1.93
C LEU A 61 -0.14 -12.45 -3.02
N GLN A 62 -0.82 -12.60 -4.15
CA GLN A 62 -0.38 -13.39 -5.31
C GLN A 62 0.14 -12.53 -6.46
N ASN A 63 0.25 -11.21 -6.25
CA ASN A 63 0.73 -10.28 -7.27
C ASN A 63 1.69 -9.26 -6.64
N PHE A 64 2.98 -9.54 -6.78
CA PHE A 64 4.02 -8.75 -6.12
C PHE A 64 3.99 -7.29 -6.57
N ARG A 65 3.76 -7.05 -7.86
CA ARG A 65 3.70 -5.69 -8.42
C ARG A 65 2.54 -4.90 -7.84
N GLN A 66 1.34 -5.48 -7.79
CA GLN A 66 0.15 -4.81 -7.26
C GLN A 66 0.27 -4.59 -5.74
N PHE A 67 0.84 -5.56 -5.01
CA PHE A 67 1.12 -5.42 -3.59
C PHE A 67 2.02 -4.21 -3.31
N CYS A 68 3.16 -4.10 -4.01
CA CYS A 68 4.08 -2.97 -3.84
C CYS A 68 3.44 -1.62 -4.17
N ALA A 69 2.60 -1.56 -5.21
CA ALA A 69 1.88 -0.33 -5.57
C ALA A 69 0.90 0.10 -4.47
N HIS A 70 0.12 -0.82 -3.91
CA HIS A 70 -0.76 -0.53 -2.78
C HIS A 70 0.01 -0.12 -1.52
N LEU A 71 1.14 -0.78 -1.24
CA LEU A 71 1.98 -0.44 -0.12
C LEU A 71 2.57 0.98 -0.28
N GLU A 72 2.96 1.37 -1.50
CA GLU A 72 3.43 2.72 -1.83
C GLU A 72 2.32 3.77 -1.67
N GLU A 73 1.12 3.49 -2.16
CA GLU A 73 -0.04 4.38 -1.98
C GLU A 73 -0.37 4.62 -0.50
N MET A 74 -0.24 3.59 0.34
CA MET A 74 -0.58 3.66 1.75
C MET A 74 0.50 4.32 2.61
N PHE A 75 1.78 4.16 2.26
CA PHE A 75 2.91 4.49 3.16
C PHE A 75 4.01 5.37 2.53
N ALA A 76 3.95 5.69 1.24
CA ALA A 76 4.93 6.56 0.57
C ALA A 76 4.34 7.90 0.12
N VAL A 77 3.05 7.93 -0.19
CA VAL A 77 2.34 9.15 -0.56
C VAL A 77 1.81 9.81 0.72
N PRO A 78 2.14 11.09 0.99
CA PRO A 78 1.54 11.81 2.10
C PRO A 78 0.02 11.84 1.91
N ILE A 79 -0.68 11.12 2.78
CA ILE A 79 -2.15 10.93 2.82
C ILE A 79 -2.92 12.26 2.66
N LYS A 80 -2.28 13.39 2.97
CA LYS A 80 -2.82 14.76 2.84
C LYS A 80 -3.30 15.12 1.42
N ALA A 81 -2.64 14.68 0.36
CA ALA A 81 -3.05 15.04 -1.01
C ALA A 81 -4.32 14.30 -1.46
N GLN A 82 -4.43 13.00 -1.14
CA GLN A 82 -5.59 12.20 -1.51
C GLN A 82 -6.81 12.48 -0.64
N MET A 83 -6.62 12.76 0.67
CA MET A 83 -7.71 13.20 1.54
C MET A 83 -8.24 14.58 1.15
N ALA A 84 -7.36 15.55 0.84
CA ALA A 84 -7.77 16.86 0.36
C ALA A 84 -8.53 16.76 -0.98
N MET A 85 -8.05 15.94 -1.91
CA MET A 85 -8.74 15.71 -3.20
C MET A 85 -10.11 15.04 -3.01
N ARG A 86 -10.20 14.01 -2.14
CA ARG A 86 -11.49 13.36 -1.83
C ARG A 86 -12.45 14.33 -1.14
N LEU A 87 -12.00 15.08 -0.14
CA LEU A 87 -12.81 16.12 0.53
C LEU A 87 -13.27 17.20 -0.46
N LEU A 88 -12.39 17.68 -1.35
CA LEU A 88 -12.75 18.64 -2.40
C LEU A 88 -13.78 18.06 -3.38
N MET A 89 -13.68 16.78 -3.74
CA MET A 89 -14.65 16.11 -4.61
C MET A 89 -16.00 15.88 -3.90
N THR A 90 -15.99 15.51 -2.61
CA THR A 90 -17.22 15.38 -1.80
C THR A 90 -17.92 16.73 -1.60
N LEU A 91 -17.16 17.81 -1.38
CA LEU A 91 -17.70 19.17 -1.28
C LEU A 91 -18.31 19.64 -2.62
N LYS A 92 -17.67 19.35 -3.75
CA LYS A 92 -18.19 19.70 -5.08
C LYS A 92 -19.40 18.89 -5.54
N GLN A 93 -19.61 17.69 -4.98
CA GLN A 93 -20.77 16.85 -5.28
C GLN A 93 -21.97 17.10 -4.33
N GLY A 94 -21.82 17.99 -3.33
CA GLY A 94 -22.83 18.28 -2.32
C GLY A 94 -23.77 19.46 -2.61
N GLU A 95 -23.59 20.22 -3.69
CA GLU A 95 -24.51 21.30 -4.07
C GLU A 95 -25.30 20.94 -5.33
N THR A 96 -26.28 20.06 -5.17
CA THR A 96 -27.53 20.20 -5.92
C THR A 96 -28.63 20.52 -4.92
N PRO A 97 -29.07 21.78 -4.83
CA PRO A 97 -30.40 22.08 -4.33
C PRO A 97 -31.39 21.58 -5.38
N SER A 98 -31.67 20.27 -5.36
CA SER A 98 -32.94 19.75 -5.81
C SER A 98 -33.95 20.16 -4.75
N ASP A 99 -34.55 21.34 -4.93
CA ASP A 99 -35.91 21.67 -4.49
C ASP A 99 -36.08 23.20 -4.42
N LEU A 100 -36.63 23.76 -5.50
CA LEU A 100 -37.58 24.86 -5.37
C LEU A 100 -38.85 24.42 -6.08
N TYR A 101 -39.75 23.95 -5.23
CA TYR A 101 -41.13 23.52 -5.46
C TYR A 101 -41.95 24.61 -6.18
N TYR A 102 -42.89 24.13 -7.02
CA TYR A 102 -44.19 24.69 -7.42
C TYR A 102 -44.51 26.15 -7.10
#